data_AF-A0A930B2X1-F1
#
_entry.id   AF-A0A930B2X1-F1
#
_cell.length_a   1.000
_cell.length_b   1.000
_cell.length_c   1.000
_cell.angle_alpha   90.00
_cell.angle_beta   90.00
_cell.angle_gamma   90.00
#
_symmetry.space_group_name_H-M   'P 1'
#
loop_
_entity.id
_entity.type
_entity.pdbx_description
1 polymer ?
#
loop_
_entity_poly.entity_id
_entity_poly.type
_entity_poly.pdbx_seq_one_letter_code
_entity_poly.pdbx_strand_id
1 'polypeptide(L)' 'DVHLSLAMQQYDTEERRKHYLFELPTGSFFRTDDGRLFRKGEKKIKRYECTEVETNRKFVVQPHALVERVELI' A
#
# COMPACT_ATOMS: atom_id res chain seq x y z
N ASP A 1 28.98 10.79 -20.50
CA ASP A 1 28.73 10.77 -19.05
C ASP A 1 27.32 10.35 -18.72
N VAL A 2 27.21 9.14 -18.19
CA VAL A 2 25.96 8.56 -17.69
C VAL A 2 25.79 9.07 -16.27
N HIS A 3 25.22 10.27 -16.14
CA HIS A 3 24.66 10.70 -14.87
C HIS A 3 23.40 9.86 -14.65
N LEU A 4 23.62 8.66 -14.10
CA LEU A 4 22.65 7.87 -13.39
C LEU A 4 22.03 8.83 -12.37
N SER A 5 20.90 9.42 -12.74
CA SER A 5 20.14 10.34 -11.90
C SER A 5 19.62 9.56 -10.70
N LEU A 6 20.46 9.55 -9.68
CA LEU A 6 20.17 9.63 -8.26
C LEU A 6 18.67 9.78 -7.96
N ALA A 7 17.99 8.64 -7.77
CA ALA A 7 16.76 8.58 -6.98
C ALA A 7 16.76 7.32 -6.12
N MET A 8 17.94 6.97 -5.60
CA MET A 8 18.06 6.22 -4.35
C MET A 8 17.65 7.14 -3.20
N GLN A 9 16.37 7.50 -3.11
CA GLN A 9 15.80 8.01 -1.87
C GLN A 9 15.58 6.82 -0.92
N GLN A 10 16.70 6.27 -0.45
CA GLN A 10 16.76 5.44 0.75
C GLN A 10 16.49 6.34 1.96
N TYR A 11 15.23 6.66 2.28
CA TYR A 11 14.91 7.27 3.58
C TYR A 11 13.50 6.85 4.02
N ASP A 12 13.39 5.58 4.40
CA ASP A 12 12.80 5.17 5.69
C ASP A 12 12.98 3.64 5.79
N THR A 13 14.24 3.28 6.04
CA THR A 13 14.71 1.91 6.29
C THR A 13 14.51 1.52 7.76
N GLU A 14 13.53 2.10 8.44
CA GLU A 14 13.21 1.76 9.81
C GLU A 14 11.73 1.33 9.82
N GLU A 15 11.49 0.02 9.99
CA GLU A 15 10.19 -0.59 10.29
C GLU A 15 9.15 -0.83 9.16
N ARG A 16 9.49 -0.85 7.87
CA ARG A 16 8.52 -1.29 6.84
C ARG A 16 8.33 -2.81 6.81
N ARG A 17 7.69 -3.35 7.85
CA ARG A 17 7.24 -4.73 7.87
C ARG A 17 6.11 -4.89 6.85
N LYS A 18 6.37 -5.70 5.80
CA LYS A 18 5.31 -6.09 4.88
C LYS A 18 4.35 -7.03 5.60
N HIS A 19 3.07 -6.76 5.43
CA HIS A 19 1.96 -7.55 5.96
C HIS A 19 1.09 -8.03 4.80
N TYR A 20 0.37 -9.13 5.00
CA TYR A 20 -0.67 -9.46 4.03
C TYR A 20 -1.86 -8.54 4.22
N LEU A 21 -2.48 -8.11 3.12
CA LEU A 21 -3.64 -7.21 3.17
C LEU A 21 -4.78 -7.75 4.05
N PHE A 22 -4.96 -9.08 4.12
CA PHE A 22 -5.98 -9.67 4.98
C PHE A 22 -5.72 -9.45 6.49
N GLU A 23 -4.46 -9.28 6.90
CA GLU A 23 -4.08 -9.06 8.31
C GLU A 23 -4.37 -7.64 8.77
N LEU A 24 -4.42 -6.69 7.86
CA LEU A 24 -4.71 -5.29 8.18
C LEU A 24 -6.17 -5.10 8.62
N PRO A 25 -6.47 -4.26 9.62
CA PRO A 25 -7.84 -3.89 9.94
C PRO A 25 -8.53 -3.18 8.75
N THR A 26 -9.85 -3.37 8.60
CA THR A 26 -10.65 -2.56 7.66
C THR A 26 -10.52 -1.08 8.00
N GLY A 27 -10.35 -0.24 6.99
CA GLY A 27 -10.12 1.20 7.15
C GLY A 27 -8.65 1.58 7.27
N SER A 28 -7.73 0.62 7.47
CA SER A 28 -6.29 0.90 7.53
C SER A 28 -5.74 1.41 6.21
N PHE A 29 -4.73 2.27 6.29
CA PHE A 29 -3.98 2.72 5.13
C PHE A 29 -2.78 1.83 4.88
N PHE A 30 -2.49 1.57 3.61
CA PHE A 30 -1.38 0.76 3.19
C PHE A 30 -0.79 1.25 1.87
N ARG A 31 0.48 0.96 1.67
CA ARG A 31 1.23 1.24 0.46
C ARG A 31 1.51 -0.06 -0.28
N THR A 32 1.31 -0.06 -1.59
CA THR A 32 1.71 -1.18 -2.47
C THR A 32 3.15 -0.99 -2.93
N ASP A 33 3.77 -2.03 -3.49
CA ASP A 33 5.15 -1.94 -4.02
C ASP A 33 5.32 -0.85 -5.09
N ASP A 34 4.25 -0.52 -5.84
CA ASP A 34 4.23 0.59 -6.81
C ASP A 34 4.28 2.00 -6.16
N GLY A 35 4.36 2.09 -4.83
CA GLY A 35 4.39 3.36 -4.08
C GLY A 35 3.02 3.99 -3.83
N ARG A 36 1.97 3.47 -4.47
CA ARG A 36 0.59 3.97 -4.37
C ARG A 36 -0.02 3.72 -2.99
N LEU A 37 -0.75 4.71 -2.48
CA LEU A 37 -1.43 4.64 -1.18
C LEU A 37 -2.90 4.26 -1.33
N PHE A 38 -3.33 3.30 -0.51
CA PHE A 38 -4.69 2.80 -0.50
C PHE A 38 -5.25 2.75 0.92
N ARG A 39 -6.57 2.85 1.01
CA ARG A 39 -7.34 2.54 2.21
C ARG A 39 -8.03 1.20 2.02
N LYS A 40 -7.81 0.26 2.94
CA LYS A 40 -8.49 -1.03 2.94
C LYS A 40 -9.98 -0.81 3.19
N GLY A 41 -10.83 -1.23 2.27
CA GLY A 41 -12.28 -1.26 2.47
C GLY A 41 -12.78 -2.68 2.71
N GLU A 42 -14.04 -2.90 2.34
CA GLU A 42 -14.76 -4.13 2.67
C GLU A 42 -14.30 -5.33 1.84
N LYS A 43 -14.42 -6.53 2.42
CA LYS A 43 -14.24 -7.80 1.71
C LYS A 43 -15.54 -8.12 0.97
N LYS A 44 -15.50 -8.22 -0.35
CA LYS A 44 -16.70 -8.58 -1.14
C LYS A 44 -16.98 -10.09 -1.12
N ILE A 45 -16.11 -10.87 -1.76
CA ILE A 45 -16.25 -12.34 -1.86
C ILE A 45 -14.90 -12.99 -1.52
N LYS A 46 -13.89 -12.75 -2.37
CA LYS A 46 -12.50 -13.21 -2.15
C LYS A 46 -11.49 -12.08 -2.09
N ARG A 47 -11.89 -10.87 -2.50
CA ARG A 47 -11.02 -9.70 -2.66
C ARG A 47 -11.53 -8.53 -1.83
N TYR A 48 -10.62 -7.61 -1.51
CA TYR A 48 -10.93 -6.37 -0.81
C TYR A 48 -11.17 -5.26 -1.82
N GLU A 49 -12.24 -4.48 -1.62
CA GLU A 49 -12.39 -3.20 -2.30
C GLU A 49 -11.56 -2.17 -1.54
N CYS A 50 -10.49 -1.68 -2.14
CA CYS A 50 -9.62 -0.67 -1.56
C CYS A 50 -9.75 0.64 -2.34
N THR A 51 -9.67 1.78 -1.67
CA THR A 51 -9.76 3.09 -2.33
C THR A 51 -8.36 3.71 -2.38
N GLU A 52 -7.91 4.11 -3.56
CA GLU A 52 -6.66 4.86 -3.73
C GLU A 52 -6.82 6.26 -3.13
N VAL A 53 -5.89 6.67 -2.28
CA VAL A 53 -5.97 7.95 -1.55
C VAL A 53 -5.80 9.13 -2.50
N GLU A 54 -4.88 9.04 -3.46
CA GLU A 54 -4.56 10.14 -4.38
C GLU A 54 -5.70 10.43 -5.39
N THR A 55 -6.32 9.38 -5.93
CA THR A 55 -7.32 9.52 -7.00
C THR A 55 -8.76 9.30 -6.54
N ASN A 56 -8.97 8.85 -5.30
CA ASN A 56 -10.26 8.38 -4.77
C ASN A 56 -10.92 7.26 -5.60
N ARG A 57 -10.17 6.57 -6.46
CA ARG A 57 -10.69 5.47 -7.26
C ARG A 57 -10.68 4.17 -6.45
N LYS A 58 -11.71 3.35 -6.68
CA LYS A 58 -11.83 2.04 -6.06
C LYS A 58 -11.13 0.97 -6.90
N PHE A 59 -10.37 0.12 -6.24
CA PHE A 59 -9.64 -1.00 -6.81
C PHE A 59 -9.95 -2.26 -6.05
N VAL A 60 -9.81 -3.40 -6.72
CA VAL A 60 -10.04 -4.70 -6.12
C VAL A 60 -8.71 -5.38 -5.88
N VAL A 61 -8.29 -5.48 -4.62
CA VAL A 61 -6.99 -6.00 -4.22
C VAL A 61 -7.12 -7.41 -3.65
N GLN A 62 -6.14 -8.25 -3.99
CA GLN A 62 -6.08 -9.63 -3.52
C GLN A 62 -5.75 -9.69 -2.02
N PRO A 63 -6.32 -10.62 -1.25
CA PRO A 63 -6.09 -10.72 0.20
C PRO A 63 -4.63 -11.05 0.55
N HIS A 64 -3.97 -11.82 -0.31
CA HIS A 64 -2.58 -12.27 -0.20
C HIS A 64 -1.57 -11.27 -0.79
N ALA A 65 -2.01 -10.08 -1.17
CA ALA A 65 -1.09 -9.01 -1.54
C ALA A 65 -0.24 -8.60 -0.34
N LEU A 66 1.08 -8.57 -0.52
CA LEU A 66 2.02 -8.00 0.45
C LEU A 66 1.97 -6.48 0.34
N VAL A 67 1.77 -5.82 1.47
CA VAL A 67 1.59 -4.37 1.56
C VAL A 67 2.28 -3.82 2.80
N GLU A 68 2.67 -2.56 2.75
CA GLU A 68 3.27 -1.85 3.87
C GLU A 68 2.17 -1.07 4.59
N ARG A 69 1.95 -1.31 5.89
CA ARG A 69 1.00 -0.51 6.67
C ARG A 69 1.53 0.91 6.82
N VAL A 70 0.67 1.90 6.66
CA VAL A 70 0.99 3.31 6.88
C VAL A 70 0.01 3.87 7.91
N GLU A 71 0.53 4.59 8.89
CA GLU A 71 -0.29 5.36 9.82
C GLU A 71 -0.33 6.82 9.34
N LEU A 72 -1.53 7.33 9.05
CA LEU A 72 -1.74 8.74 8.82
C LEU A 72 -1.99 9.39 10.17
N ILE A 73 -1.09 10.28 10.58
CA ILE A 73 -1.17 11.08 11.81
C ILE A 73 -2.11 12.26 11.58
#